data_AF-A0A9W9Z0L4-F1
#
_entry.id   AF-A0A9W9Z0L4-F1
#
_cell.length_a   1.000
_cell.length_b   1.000
_cell.length_c   1.000
_cell.angle_alpha   90.00
_cell.angle_beta   90.00
_cell.angle_gamma   90.00
#
_symmetry.space_group_name_H-M   'P 1'
#
loop_
_entity.id
_entity.type
_entity.pdbx_description
1 polymer ?
#
loop_
_entity_poly.entity_id
_entity_poly.type
_entity_poly.pdbx_seq_one_letter_code
_entity_poly.pdbx_strand_id
1 'polypeptide(L)'
;MGHQLALKFRSKLQEIFFKLGCFSQRCSWAVLAVGFFILIGLSVGIITARIETDVEKLWMEVGGRLEKELQNTEDSVGKGSELTNEILIQAANNEDTNILSVNSLQQHLKAVQTAIDVKVNIFNKTWTHTDLCYVPEVPSFNNTLVDGIISAIIPVPYSISIGLLLGWFKTA
;
A
#
# COMPACT_ATOMS: atom_id res chain seq x y z
N MET A 1 -13.85 47.14 -31.92
CA MET A 1 -15.21 46.58 -31.84
C MET A 1 -15.45 45.68 -30.60
N GLY A 2 -14.43 45.24 -29.84
CA GLY A 2 -14.61 44.36 -28.66
C GLY A 2 -15.16 45.01 -27.38
N HIS A 3 -15.07 46.33 -27.22
CA HIS A 3 -15.44 47.02 -25.96
C HIS A 3 -16.96 47.03 -25.71
N GLN A 4 -17.78 47.20 -26.75
CA GLN A 4 -19.25 47.22 -26.63
C GLN A 4 -19.83 45.82 -26.33
N LEU A 5 -19.22 44.77 -26.89
CA LEU A 5 -19.60 43.38 -26.64
C LEU A 5 -19.33 42.97 -25.18
N ALA A 6 -18.20 43.37 -24.62
CA ALA A 6 -17.87 43.12 -23.22
C ALA A 6 -18.86 43.78 -22.25
N LEU A 7 -19.26 45.03 -22.54
CA LEU A 7 -20.25 45.75 -21.73
C LEU A 7 -21.64 45.11 -21.81
N LYS A 8 -22.05 44.69 -23.01
CA LYS A 8 -23.34 44.00 -23.23
C LYS A 8 -23.37 42.62 -22.59
N PHE A 9 -22.24 41.91 -22.57
CA PHE A 9 -22.09 40.64 -21.86
C PHE A 9 -22.21 40.81 -20.34
N ARG A 10 -21.56 41.83 -19.78
CA ARG A 10 -21.65 42.14 -18.34
C ARG A 10 -23.06 42.50 -17.91
N SER A 11 -23.76 43.34 -18.68
CA SER A 11 -25.14 43.71 -18.34
C SER A 11 -26.11 42.54 -18.45
N LYS A 12 -25.90 41.63 -19.41
CA LYS A 12 -26.69 40.40 -19.53
C LYS A 12 -26.45 39.43 -18.37
N LEU A 13 -25.20 39.23 -17.95
CA LEU A 13 -24.87 38.46 -16.75
C LEU A 13 -25.51 39.07 -15.50
N GLN A 14 -25.45 40.39 -15.35
CA GLN A 14 -26.07 41.10 -14.22
C GLN A 14 -27.59 40.94 -14.22
N GLU A 15 -28.26 41.02 -15.38
CA GLU A 15 -29.71 40.81 -15.49
C GLU A 15 -30.11 39.38 -15.07
N ILE A 16 -29.32 38.39 -15.48
CA ILE A 16 -29.54 36.97 -15.14
C ILE A 16 -29.33 36.73 -13.64
N PHE A 17 -28.21 37.20 -13.06
CA PHE A 17 -27.95 37.07 -11.63
C PHE A 17 -28.99 37.80 -10.78
N PHE A 18 -29.47 38.96 -11.23
CA PHE A 18 -30.50 39.70 -10.53
C PHE A 18 -31.85 38.94 -10.51
N LYS A 19 -32.25 38.35 -11.64
CA LYS A 19 -33.46 37.50 -11.70
C LYS A 19 -33.30 36.24 -10.84
N LEU A 20 -32.14 35.60 -10.85
CA LEU A 20 -31.83 34.47 -9.97
C LEU A 20 -31.89 34.87 -8.49
N GLY A 21 -31.37 36.04 -8.15
CA GLY A 21 -31.39 36.60 -6.80
C GLY A 21 -32.82 36.88 -6.32
N CYS A 22 -33.66 37.51 -7.14
CA CYS A 22 -35.06 37.73 -6.83
C CYS A 22 -35.83 36.40 -6.66
N PHE A 23 -35.54 35.39 -7.49
CA PHE A 23 -36.12 34.05 -7.36
C PHE A 23 -35.71 33.37 -6.04
N SER A 24 -34.42 33.44 -5.68
CA SER A 24 -33.90 32.94 -4.42
C SER A 24 -34.53 33.64 -3.22
N GLN A 25 -34.70 34.97 -3.27
CA GLN A 25 -35.34 35.73 -2.19
C GLN A 25 -36.82 35.38 -2.01
N ARG A 26 -37.56 35.12 -3.09
CA ARG A 26 -38.98 34.75 -3.05
C ARG A 26 -39.21 33.34 -2.50
N CYS A 27 -38.25 32.44 -2.70
CA CYS A 27 -38.32 31.03 -2.30
C CYS A 27 -37.14 30.62 -1.41
N SER A 28 -36.77 31.48 -0.46
CA SER A 28 -35.52 31.36 0.32
C SER A 28 -35.34 29.99 1.00
N TRP A 29 -36.40 29.48 1.63
CA TRP A 29 -36.35 28.17 2.31
C TRP A 29 -36.26 27.00 1.33
N ALA A 30 -36.98 27.05 0.21
CA ALA A 30 -37.01 25.96 -0.77
C ALA A 30 -35.64 25.82 -1.48
N VAL A 31 -35.01 26.93 -1.85
CA VAL A 31 -33.68 26.93 -2.46
C VAL A 31 -32.62 26.40 -1.50
N LEU A 32 -32.70 26.80 -0.22
CA LEU A 32 -31.78 26.32 0.82
C LEU A 32 -31.94 24.83 1.09
N ALA A 33 -33.19 24.34 1.18
CA ALA A 33 -33.48 22.93 1.38
C ALA A 33 -32.95 22.07 0.21
N VAL A 34 -33.21 22.48 -1.04
CA VAL A 34 -32.73 21.76 -2.22
C VAL A 34 -31.20 21.73 -2.27
N GLY A 35 -30.53 22.86 -2.02
CA GLY A 35 -29.07 22.92 -1.97
C GLY A 35 -28.47 22.03 -0.90
N PHE A 36 -29.07 22.02 0.30
CA PHE A 36 -28.64 21.15 1.40
C PHE A 36 -28.80 19.67 1.07
N PHE A 37 -29.93 19.26 0.48
CA PHE A 37 -30.15 17.89 0.03
C PHE A 37 -29.13 17.44 -1.02
N ILE A 38 -28.78 18.31 -1.97
CA ILE A 38 -27.74 18.03 -2.97
C ILE A 38 -26.38 17.84 -2.29
N LEU A 39 -26.00 18.75 -1.38
CA LEU A 39 -24.71 18.67 -0.66
C LEU A 39 -24.60 17.41 0.21
N ILE A 40 -25.68 17.00 0.87
CA ILE A 40 -25.73 15.73 1.61
C ILE A 40 -25.52 14.56 0.65
N GLY A 41 -26.22 14.55 -0.49
CA GLY A 41 -26.04 13.50 -1.51
C GLY A 41 -24.60 13.37 -1.99
N LEU A 42 -23.93 14.50 -2.26
CA LEU A 42 -22.51 14.51 -2.64
C LEU A 42 -21.61 14.00 -1.52
N SER A 43 -21.91 14.36 -0.27
CA SER A 43 -21.13 13.94 0.91
C SER A 43 -21.20 12.43 1.14
N VAL A 44 -22.37 11.81 0.92
CA VAL A 44 -22.54 10.35 0.95
C VAL A 44 -21.72 9.67 -0.17
N GLY A 45 -21.60 10.31 -1.33
CA GLY A 45 -20.74 9.84 -2.42
C GLY A 45 -19.26 9.76 -2.01
N ILE A 46 -18.78 10.72 -1.23
CA ILE A 46 -17.38 10.75 -0.76
C ILE A 46 -17.11 9.62 0.25
N ILE A 47 -18.07 9.27 1.11
CA ILE A 47 -17.91 8.15 2.05
C ILE A 47 -17.76 6.80 1.30
N THR A 48 -18.32 6.71 0.09
CA THR A 48 -18.20 5.51 -0.76
C THR A 48 -16.86 5.43 -1.50
N ALA A 49 -16.03 6.47 -1.41
CA ALA A 49 -14.71 6.48 -2.05
C ALA A 49 -13.81 5.42 -1.41
N ARG A 50 -13.31 4.51 -2.26
CA ARG A 50 -12.32 3.49 -1.88
C ARG A 50 -10.94 4.11 -2.02
N ILE A 51 -10.18 4.12 -0.93
CA ILE A 51 -8.79 4.55 -0.95
C ILE A 51 -7.95 3.36 -1.43
N GLU A 52 -7.34 3.49 -2.60
CA GLU A 52 -6.33 2.54 -3.03
C GLU A 52 -5.07 2.78 -2.18
N THR A 53 -4.72 1.83 -1.31
CA THR A 53 -3.54 1.91 -0.43
C THR A 53 -2.31 1.23 -1.02
N ASP A 54 -2.38 0.85 -2.30
CA ASP A 54 -1.33 0.14 -2.99
C ASP A 54 -0.37 1.17 -3.61
N VAL A 55 0.84 1.24 -3.05
CA VAL A 55 1.86 2.21 -3.49
C VAL A 55 2.23 1.95 -4.94
N GLU A 56 2.36 0.69 -5.35
CA GLU A 56 2.77 0.37 -6.71
C GLU A 56 1.76 0.90 -7.72
N LYS A 57 0.46 0.67 -7.47
CA LYS A 57 -0.60 1.17 -8.36
C LYS A 57 -0.70 2.68 -8.39
N LEU A 58 -0.36 3.37 -7.29
CA LEU A 58 -0.46 4.82 -7.22
C LEU A 58 0.65 5.52 -8.04
N TRP A 59 1.85 4.92 -8.06
CA TRP A 59 3.01 5.49 -8.75
C TRP A 59 3.22 4.95 -10.17
N MET A 60 2.48 3.92 -10.58
CA MET A 60 2.51 3.38 -11.93
C MET A 60 1.69 4.23 -12.92
N GLU A 61 2.22 4.35 -14.14
CA GLU A 61 1.50 4.94 -15.27
C GLU A 61 0.45 3.95 -15.81
N VAL A 62 -0.82 4.38 -15.81
CA VAL A 62 -1.94 3.59 -16.31
C VAL A 62 -1.85 3.43 -17.83
N GLY A 63 -1.85 2.20 -18.33
CA GLY A 63 -1.72 1.87 -19.75
C GLY A 63 -0.27 1.92 -20.28
N GLY A 64 0.71 2.06 -19.39
CA GLY A 64 2.13 2.06 -19.74
C GLY A 64 2.70 0.68 -20.08
N ARG A 65 3.94 0.64 -20.57
CA ARG A 65 4.64 -0.63 -20.83
C ARG A 65 4.87 -1.45 -19.56
N LEU A 66 5.16 -0.77 -18.46
CA LEU A 66 5.47 -1.38 -17.16
C LEU A 66 4.30 -2.20 -16.60
N GLU A 67 3.06 -1.73 -16.76
CA GLU A 67 1.86 -2.46 -16.32
C GLU A 67 1.74 -3.82 -17.03
N LYS A 68 2.06 -3.87 -18.34
CA LYS A 68 2.05 -5.10 -19.12
C LYS A 68 3.16 -6.07 -18.72
N GLU A 69 4.34 -5.55 -18.41
CA GLU A 69 5.47 -6.36 -17.93
C GLU A 69 5.17 -6.96 -16.55
N LEU A 70 4.53 -6.18 -15.66
CA LEU A 70 4.11 -6.62 -14.34
C LEU A 70 3.00 -7.69 -14.45
N GLN A 71 1.97 -7.47 -15.28
CA GLN A 71 0.92 -8.47 -15.53
C GLN A 71 1.49 -9.79 -16.10
N ASN A 72 2.42 -9.71 -17.06
CA ASN A 72 3.07 -10.90 -17.61
C ASN A 72 3.87 -11.68 -16.56
N THR A 73 4.48 -10.96 -15.61
CA THR A 73 5.25 -11.54 -14.51
C THR A 73 4.32 -12.21 -13.50
N GLU A 74 3.20 -11.56 -13.15
CA GLU A 74 2.16 -12.17 -12.31
C GLU A 74 1.55 -13.43 -12.94
N ASP A 75 1.31 -13.43 -14.25
CA ASP A 75 0.73 -14.58 -14.95
C ASP A 75 1.71 -15.77 -15.03
N SER A 76 3.02 -15.48 -15.06
CA SER A 76 4.08 -16.51 -15.18
C SER A 76 4.56 -17.04 -13.83
N VAL A 77 4.62 -16.18 -12.81
CA VAL A 77 5.19 -16.49 -11.48
C VAL A 77 4.08 -16.70 -10.42
N GLY A 78 2.85 -16.25 -10.70
CA GLY A 78 1.70 -16.32 -9.78
C GLY A 78 1.49 -15.02 -8.99
N LYS A 79 0.23 -14.65 -8.79
CA LYS A 79 -0.15 -13.46 -8.01
C LYS A 79 0.34 -13.56 -6.57
N GLY A 80 1.09 -12.56 -6.12
CA GLY A 80 1.58 -12.47 -4.75
C GLY A 80 2.87 -13.24 -4.48
N SER A 81 3.58 -13.73 -5.51
CA SER A 81 4.94 -14.26 -5.36
C SER A 81 5.99 -13.14 -5.22
N GLU A 82 5.64 -12.09 -4.50
CA GLU A 82 6.53 -10.98 -4.20
C GLU A 82 7.20 -11.27 -2.86
N LEU A 83 8.49 -11.58 -2.92
CA LEU A 83 9.31 -11.77 -1.74
C LEU A 83 9.52 -10.41 -1.08
N THR A 84 8.80 -10.15 0.00
CA THR A 84 9.01 -8.93 0.79
C THR A 84 10.27 -9.06 1.63
N ASN A 85 11.40 -8.53 1.17
CA ASN A 85 12.63 -8.60 1.95
C ASN A 85 12.58 -7.64 3.16
N GLU A 86 12.75 -8.17 4.36
CA GLU A 86 12.98 -7.36 5.56
C GLU A 86 14.47 -7.04 5.69
N ILE A 87 14.80 -5.78 5.97
CA ILE A 87 16.19 -5.31 6.06
C ILE A 87 16.42 -4.67 7.43
N LEU A 88 17.48 -5.09 8.12
CA LEU A 88 17.96 -4.48 9.35
C LEU A 88 19.25 -3.70 9.09
N ILE A 89 19.26 -2.40 9.39
CA ILE A 89 20.42 -1.52 9.20
C ILE A 89 20.91 -1.03 10.56
N GLN A 90 22.22 -1.09 10.81
CA GLN A 90 22.85 -0.47 11.97
C GLN A 90 23.63 0.77 11.52
N ALA A 91 23.26 1.93 12.05
CA ALA A 91 23.97 3.18 11.84
C ALA A 91 24.80 3.54 13.08
N ALA A 92 25.94 4.21 12.86
CA ALA A 92 26.75 4.76 13.94
C ALA A 92 26.01 5.93 14.62
N ASN A 93 26.12 6.03 15.94
CA ASN A 93 25.44 7.08 16.70
C ASN A 93 26.07 8.48 16.51
N ASN A 94 27.37 8.53 16.18
CA ASN A 94 28.09 9.75 15.85
C ASN A 94 28.73 9.61 14.47
N GLU A 95 28.74 10.70 13.69
CA GLU A 95 29.24 10.72 12.30
C GLU A 95 30.71 10.26 12.18
N ASP A 96 31.52 10.43 13.23
CA ASP A 96 32.97 10.12 13.22
C ASP A 96 33.33 8.77 13.88
N THR A 97 32.35 7.93 14.24
CA THR A 97 32.63 6.65 14.93
C THR A 97 32.63 5.46 13.97
N ASN A 98 33.67 4.62 14.05
CA ASN A 98 33.79 3.45 13.19
C ASN A 98 32.80 2.35 13.61
N ILE A 99 31.88 2.00 12.71
CA ILE A 99 30.86 0.95 12.88
C ILE A 99 31.44 -0.47 12.77
N LEU A 100 32.66 -0.62 12.24
CA LEU A 100 33.36 -1.90 12.08
C LEU A 100 34.16 -2.31 13.34
N SER A 101 33.66 -1.96 14.52
CA SER A 101 34.20 -2.45 15.78
C SER A 101 33.60 -3.81 16.15
N VAL A 102 34.36 -4.63 16.89
CA VAL A 102 33.87 -5.92 17.38
C VAL A 102 32.61 -5.74 18.23
N ASN A 103 32.58 -4.69 19.06
CA ASN A 103 31.45 -4.43 19.95
C ASN A 103 30.18 -4.04 19.17
N SER A 104 30.30 -3.20 18.12
CA SER A 104 29.15 -2.80 17.30
C SER A 104 28.61 -3.98 16.49
N LEU A 105 29.48 -4.84 15.96
CA LEU A 105 29.05 -6.05 15.25
C LEU A 105 28.38 -7.07 16.19
N GLN A 106 28.89 -7.24 17.40
CA GLN A 106 28.25 -8.07 18.43
C GLN A 106 26.86 -7.54 18.80
N GLN A 107 26.68 -6.21 18.86
CA GLN A 107 25.37 -5.61 19.07
C GLN A 107 24.41 -5.88 17.90
N HIS A 108 24.89 -5.79 16.66
CA HIS A 108 24.09 -6.15 15.48
C HIS A 108 23.65 -7.61 15.52
N LEU A 109 24.58 -8.52 15.81
CA LEU A 109 24.28 -9.95 15.92
C LEU A 109 23.23 -10.21 17.00
N LYS A 110 23.36 -9.57 18.17
CA LYS A 110 22.36 -9.69 19.24
C LYS A 110 20.99 -9.15 18.80
N ALA A 111 20.95 -8.04 18.06
CA ALA A 111 19.71 -7.48 17.52
C ALA A 111 19.07 -8.43 16.50
N VAL A 112 19.84 -8.98 15.57
CA VAL A 112 19.39 -9.98 14.58
C VAL A 112 18.87 -11.24 15.29
N GLN A 113 19.59 -11.75 16.29
CA GLN A 113 19.16 -12.93 17.05
C GLN A 113 17.84 -12.68 17.79
N THR A 114 17.68 -11.50 18.36
CA THR A 114 16.43 -11.11 19.04
C THR A 114 15.28 -10.95 18.05
N ALA A 115 15.55 -10.45 16.83
CA ALA A 115 14.56 -10.33 15.77
C ALA A 115 14.09 -11.70 15.23
N ILE A 116 14.99 -12.67 15.12
CA ILE A 116 14.68 -14.03 14.65
C ILE A 116 13.81 -14.82 15.66
N ASP A 117 14.01 -14.60 16.97
CA ASP A 117 13.26 -15.33 18.03
C ASP A 117 11.86 -14.72 18.31
N VAL A 118 11.39 -13.78 17.50
CA VAL A 118 10.05 -13.21 17.65
C VAL A 118 8.98 -14.25 17.34
N LYS A 119 7.99 -14.36 18.23
CA LYS A 119 6.83 -15.26 18.10
C LYS A 119 5.55 -14.46 18.18
N VAL A 120 4.66 -14.63 17.21
CA VAL A 120 3.39 -13.90 17.13
C VAL A 120 2.24 -14.90 17.22
N ASN A 121 1.27 -14.65 18.10
CA ASN A 121 0.07 -15.49 18.19
C ASN A 121 -1.06 -14.85 17.37
N ILE A 122 -1.46 -15.50 16.28
CA ILE A 122 -2.55 -15.06 15.41
C ILE A 122 -3.45 -16.26 15.17
N PHE A 123 -4.77 -16.09 15.32
CA PHE A 123 -5.78 -17.15 15.13
C PHE A 123 -5.53 -18.40 15.98
N ASN A 124 -5.12 -18.23 17.24
CA ASN A 124 -4.82 -19.32 18.16
C ASN A 124 -3.68 -20.26 17.68
N LYS A 125 -2.83 -19.76 16.77
CA LYS A 125 -1.62 -20.42 16.30
C LYS A 125 -0.44 -19.49 16.55
N THR A 126 0.64 -20.06 17.09
CA THR A 126 1.91 -19.34 17.23
C THR A 126 2.68 -19.45 15.93
N TRP A 127 3.03 -18.31 15.36
CA TRP A 127 3.85 -18.15 14.17
C TRP A 127 5.25 -17.76 14.58
N THR A 128 6.24 -18.37 13.95
CA THR A 128 7.67 -18.09 14.13
C THR A 128 8.29 -17.65 12.81
N HIS A 129 9.48 -17.05 12.85
CA HIS A 129 10.21 -16.64 11.65
C HIS A 129 10.36 -17.78 10.62
N THR A 130 10.57 -19.02 11.07
CA THR A 130 10.69 -20.20 10.19
C THR A 130 9.40 -20.55 9.45
N ASP A 131 8.24 -20.14 9.95
CA ASP A 131 6.95 -20.37 9.29
C ASP A 131 6.67 -19.34 8.19
N LEU A 132 7.35 -18.18 8.22
CA LEU A 132 7.17 -17.10 7.25
C LEU A 132 8.30 -17.05 6.20
N CYS A 133 9.44 -17.69 6.44
CA CYS A 133 10.55 -17.71 5.50
C CYS A 133 10.19 -18.42 4.20
N TYR A 134 10.67 -17.86 3.09
CA TYR A 134 10.64 -18.57 1.81
C TYR A 134 11.72 -19.66 1.82
N VAL A 135 11.31 -20.92 1.79
CA VAL A 135 12.21 -22.05 1.59
C VAL A 135 12.13 -22.45 0.12
N PRO A 136 13.25 -22.42 -0.64
CA PRO A 136 13.22 -22.86 -2.03
C PRO A 136 12.80 -24.33 -2.10
N GLU A 137 12.03 -24.68 -3.13
CA GLU A 137 11.64 -26.07 -3.36
C GLU A 137 12.87 -26.95 -3.52
N VAL A 138 12.93 -28.00 -2.72
CA VAL A 138 14.03 -28.96 -2.74
C VAL A 138 13.69 -30.09 -3.70
N PRO A 139 14.63 -30.53 -4.54
CA PRO A 139 14.43 -31.74 -5.32
C PRO A 139 14.24 -32.92 -4.35
N SER A 140 13.17 -33.70 -4.52
CA SER A 140 12.92 -34.88 -3.70
C SER A 140 13.92 -35.97 -4.05
N PHE A 141 14.61 -36.49 -3.02
CA PHE A 141 15.52 -37.61 -3.20
C PHE A 141 14.79 -38.92 -2.90
N ASN A 142 15.04 -39.95 -3.70
CA ASN A 142 14.41 -41.27 -3.53
C ASN A 142 14.78 -41.97 -2.20
N ASN A 143 15.73 -41.40 -1.44
CA ASN A 143 16.18 -41.87 -0.14
C ASN A 143 15.64 -40.95 0.97
N THR A 144 14.72 -41.49 1.78
CA THR A 144 14.07 -40.77 2.90
C THR A 144 15.04 -40.21 3.94
N LEU A 145 16.20 -40.86 4.12
CA LEU A 145 17.25 -40.37 5.03
C LEU A 145 17.96 -39.12 4.50
N VAL A 146 18.17 -39.06 3.18
CA VAL A 146 18.82 -37.91 2.53
C VAL A 146 17.86 -36.73 2.49
N ASP A 147 16.58 -37.00 2.26
CA ASP A 147 15.50 -36.00 2.28
C ASP A 147 15.41 -35.29 3.64
N GLY A 148 15.36 -36.07 4.74
CA GLY A 148 15.30 -35.50 6.09
C GLY A 148 16.54 -34.70 6.51
N ILE A 149 17.74 -35.11 6.06
CA ILE A 149 18.98 -34.36 6.34
C ILE A 149 19.03 -33.06 5.55
N ILE A 150 18.59 -33.08 4.28
CA ILE A 150 18.59 -31.91 3.41
C ILE A 150 17.55 -30.89 3.90
N SER A 151 16.34 -31.31 4.26
CA SER A 151 15.35 -30.42 4.86
C SER A 151 15.81 -29.77 6.17
N ALA A 152 16.71 -30.42 6.92
CA ALA A 152 17.25 -29.88 8.17
C ALA A 152 18.49 -29.00 7.98
N ILE A 153 19.25 -29.18 6.89
CA ILE A 153 20.52 -28.48 6.64
C ILE A 153 20.34 -27.22 5.79
N ILE A 154 19.28 -27.13 4.99
CA ILE A 154 19.10 -25.99 4.11
C ILE A 154 19.04 -24.72 4.97
N PRO A 155 20.02 -23.80 4.79
CA PRO A 155 19.97 -22.53 5.46
C PRO A 155 18.73 -21.84 4.92
N VAL A 156 17.73 -21.63 5.76
CA VAL A 156 16.61 -20.77 5.41
C VAL A 156 17.22 -19.42 5.03
N PRO A 157 17.05 -18.96 3.77
CA PRO A 157 17.42 -17.59 3.47
C PRO A 157 16.58 -16.75 4.43
N TYR A 158 17.22 -15.82 5.13
CA TYR A 158 16.60 -14.88 6.08
C TYR A 158 15.67 -13.85 5.38
N SER A 159 15.08 -14.25 4.25
CA SER A 159 14.07 -13.52 3.50
C SER A 159 12.70 -14.00 3.99
N ILE A 160 11.99 -13.09 4.64
CA ILE A 160 10.69 -13.34 5.27
C ILE A 160 9.62 -13.05 4.22
N SER A 161 8.83 -14.04 3.79
CA SER A 161 7.73 -13.78 2.86
C SER A 161 6.49 -13.30 3.62
N ILE A 162 6.43 -12.00 3.91
CA ILE A 162 5.27 -11.37 4.58
C ILE A 162 4.07 -11.19 3.63
N GLY A 163 4.30 -11.21 2.30
CA GLY A 163 3.28 -11.01 1.28
C GLY A 163 2.09 -11.98 1.35
N LEU A 164 2.32 -13.22 1.82
CA LEU A 164 1.27 -14.24 1.85
C LEU A 164 0.24 -14.04 2.98
N LEU A 165 0.62 -13.39 4.10
CA LEU A 165 -0.28 -13.15 5.24
C LEU A 165 -1.14 -11.90 5.07
N LEU A 166 -0.63 -10.86 4.39
CA LEU A 166 -1.37 -9.62 4.17
C LEU A 166 -2.50 -9.77 3.14
N GLY A 167 -2.34 -10.64 2.13
CA GLY A 167 -3.40 -10.95 1.17
C GLY A 167 -4.64 -11.61 1.80
N TRP A 168 -4.42 -12.49 2.78
CA TRP A 168 -5.50 -13.12 3.57
C TRP A 168 -6.14 -12.15 4.57
N PHE A 169 -5.37 -11.24 5.16
CA PHE A 169 -5.92 -10.26 6.12
C PHE A 169 -6.76 -9.17 5.45
N LYS A 170 -6.51 -8.86 4.17
CA LYS A 170 -7.28 -7.84 3.41
C LYS A 170 -8.61 -8.38 2.88
N THR A 171 -8.89 -9.67 3.04
CA THR A 171 -10.13 -10.33 2.59
C THR A 171 -11.07 -10.75 3.74
N ALA A 172 -10.73 -10.44 4.99
CA ALA A 172 -11.58 -10.66 6.17
C ALA A 172 -12.22 -9.36 6.70
#